data_AF-H1KEQ9-F1
#
_entry.id   AF-H1KEQ9-F1
#
_cell.length_a   1.000
_cell.length_b   1.000
_cell.length_c   1.000
_cell.angle_alpha   90.00
_cell.angle_beta   90.00
_cell.angle_gamma   90.00
#
_symmetry.space_group_name_H-M   'P 1'
#
loop_
_entity.id
_entity.type
_entity.pdbx_description
1 polymer ?
#
loop_
_entity_poly.entity_id
_entity_poly.type
_entity_poly.pdbx_seq_one_letter_code
_entity_poly.pdbx_strand_id
1 'polypeptide(L)'
;MPAPLPLAVSILVLGCALSACQSSAPPPVAAVAAAPVVTALPTGTGCGPTIARTQAIVAGDVKTGDLSAAVGTRFSADLDKAAGACAAGREGEATSLLSAAKARYGYR
;
A
#
# COMPACT_ATOMS: atom_id res chain seq x y z
N MET A 1 -57.01 -5.68 -15.52
CA MET A 1 -56.60 -7.04 -15.10
C MET A 1 -56.26 -7.79 -16.37
N PRO A 2 -54.99 -8.20 -16.55
CA PRO A 2 -54.55 -9.51 -16.08
C PRO A 2 -53.14 -9.51 -15.45
N ALA A 3 -52.92 -10.41 -14.48
CA ALA A 3 -51.60 -10.92 -14.09
C ALA A 3 -51.35 -12.24 -14.86
N PRO A 4 -50.09 -12.64 -15.09
CA PRO A 4 -49.48 -13.56 -14.13
C PRO A 4 -47.96 -13.38 -13.90
N LEU A 5 -47.53 -13.73 -12.68
CA LEU A 5 -46.14 -14.04 -12.32
C LEU A 5 -45.70 -15.38 -12.96
N PRO A 6 -44.41 -15.49 -13.31
CA PRO A 6 -43.59 -16.62 -12.91
C PRO A 6 -42.33 -16.09 -12.17
N LEU A 7 -42.08 -16.49 -10.94
CA LEU A 7 -41.42 -17.74 -10.55
C LEU A 7 -40.00 -17.87 -11.13
N ALA A 8 -39.04 -17.65 -10.23
CA ALA A 8 -37.88 -18.50 -9.99
C ALA A 8 -36.48 -18.06 -10.46
N VAL A 9 -35.57 -18.37 -9.52
CA VAL A 9 -34.18 -18.77 -9.66
C VAL A 9 -33.13 -17.65 -9.59
N SER A 10 -32.64 -17.48 -8.37
CA SER A 10 -31.29 -17.03 -8.03
C SER A 10 -30.24 -17.66 -8.94
N ILE A 11 -29.49 -16.85 -9.68
CA ILE A 11 -28.24 -17.27 -10.33
C ILE A 11 -27.08 -16.64 -9.58
N LEU A 12 -26.50 -17.45 -8.70
CA LEU A 12 -25.16 -17.29 -8.13
C LEU A 12 -24.16 -17.79 -9.18
N VAL A 13 -23.36 -16.91 -9.78
CA VAL A 13 -22.12 -17.27 -10.50
C VAL A 13 -21.10 -16.18 -10.16
N LEU A 14 -20.29 -16.37 -9.13
CA LEU A 14 -19.00 -17.08 -9.16
C LEU A 14 -17.96 -16.28 -9.94
N GLY A 15 -17.17 -15.50 -9.21
CA GLY A 15 -15.92 -14.97 -9.72
C GLY A 15 -14.93 -16.11 -9.96
N CYS A 16 -14.09 -15.96 -10.98
CA CYS A 16 -12.70 -16.39 -10.96
C CYS A 16 -11.94 -15.85 -12.19
N ALA A 17 -10.79 -15.26 -11.86
CA ALA A 17 -9.58 -15.14 -12.68
C ALA A 17 -9.61 -14.28 -13.95
N LEU A 18 -9.17 -13.02 -13.79
CA LEU A 18 -8.37 -12.36 -14.82
C LEU A 18 -7.08 -13.19 -15.01
N SER A 19 -7.04 -13.98 -16.08
CA SER A 19 -5.80 -14.60 -16.55
C SER A 19 -4.93 -13.52 -17.20
N ALA A 20 -3.99 -13.00 -16.44
CA ALA A 20 -2.90 -12.18 -16.94
C ALA A 20 -1.83 -13.11 -17.52
N CYS A 21 -1.58 -13.02 -18.82
CA CYS A 21 -0.43 -13.64 -19.45
C CYS A 21 0.32 -12.56 -20.24
N GLN A 22 1.40 -12.03 -19.68
CA GLN A 22 2.40 -11.29 -20.43
C GLN A 22 3.77 -11.51 -19.77
N SER A 23 4.33 -12.70 -20.04
CA SER A 23 5.74 -12.98 -19.76
C SER A 23 6.60 -12.24 -20.77
N SER A 24 6.98 -11.00 -20.44
CA SER A 24 8.11 -10.34 -21.10
C SER A 24 9.41 -10.87 -20.48
N ALA A 25 10.12 -11.71 -21.23
CA ALA A 25 11.44 -12.20 -20.85
C ALA A 25 12.47 -11.05 -20.80
N PRO A 26 13.31 -10.91 -19.75
CA PRO A 26 14.41 -9.96 -19.73
C PRO A 26 15.58 -10.40 -20.62
N PRO A 27 16.29 -9.48 -21.31
CA PRO A 27 17.55 -9.80 -21.99
C PRO A 27 18.67 -10.10 -20.98
N PRO A 28 19.70 -10.90 -21.34
CA PRO A 28 20.79 -11.23 -20.42
C PRO A 28 21.67 -9.99 -20.20
N VAL A 29 21.75 -9.52 -18.95
CA VAL A 29 22.68 -8.45 -18.54
C VAL A 29 23.92 -9.05 -17.89
N ALA A 30 25.09 -8.59 -18.34
CA ALA A 30 26.40 -8.96 -17.80
C ALA A 30 26.55 -8.53 -16.33
N ALA A 31 27.33 -9.30 -15.56
CA ALA A 31 27.52 -9.11 -14.12
C ALA A 31 28.14 -7.74 -13.79
N VAL A 32 27.34 -6.85 -13.21
CA VAL A 32 27.78 -5.61 -12.57
C VAL A 32 27.83 -5.85 -11.06
N ALA A 33 28.92 -5.38 -10.42
CA ALA A 33 29.18 -5.52 -9.00
C ALA A 33 27.95 -5.15 -8.13
N ALA A 34 27.73 -5.95 -7.08
CA ALA A 34 26.54 -5.92 -6.23
C ALA A 34 26.23 -4.52 -5.68
N ALA A 35 25.21 -3.88 -6.24
CA ALA A 35 24.48 -2.81 -5.56
C ALA A 35 23.84 -3.38 -4.28
N PRO A 36 23.69 -2.58 -3.21
CA PRO A 36 23.03 -3.06 -2.00
C PRO A 36 21.64 -3.57 -2.37
N VAL A 37 21.40 -4.84 -2.06
CA VAL A 37 20.10 -5.50 -2.24
C VAL A 37 19.11 -4.78 -1.35
N VAL A 38 18.40 -3.82 -1.93
CA VAL A 38 17.17 -3.30 -1.33
C VAL A 38 16.18 -4.44 -1.44
N THR A 39 16.00 -5.18 -0.34
CA THR A 39 14.95 -6.20 -0.25
C THR A 39 13.65 -5.57 -0.70
N ALA A 40 13.13 -6.03 -1.84
CA ALA A 40 11.85 -5.57 -2.34
C ALA A 40 10.82 -5.78 -1.23
N LEU A 41 10.36 -4.68 -0.63
CA LEU A 41 9.28 -4.71 0.35
C LEU A 41 8.09 -5.42 -0.31
N PRO A 42 7.41 -6.34 0.38
CA PRO A 42 6.26 -7.04 -0.21
C PRO A 42 5.29 -5.98 -0.74
N THR A 43 5.17 -5.92 -2.06
CA THR A 43 4.16 -5.11 -2.75
C THR A 43 2.83 -5.85 -2.62
N GLY A 44 2.32 -5.91 -1.40
CA GLY A 44 0.93 -6.18 -1.17
C GLY A 44 0.07 -5.09 -1.83
N THR A 45 -1.14 -5.45 -2.20
CA THR A 45 -2.15 -4.46 -2.59
C THR A 45 -2.75 -3.84 -1.32
N GLY A 46 -3.12 -2.55 -1.37
CA GLY A 46 -3.72 -1.83 -0.23
C GLY A 46 -2.77 -0.83 0.45
N CYS A 47 -3.24 -0.19 1.53
CA CYS A 47 -2.53 0.88 2.22
C CYS A 47 -1.31 0.42 3.03
N GLY A 48 -1.25 -0.86 3.43
CA GLY A 48 -0.23 -1.38 4.35
C GLY A 48 1.21 -1.17 3.87
N PRO A 49 1.57 -1.63 2.65
CA PRO A 49 2.93 -1.47 2.14
C PRO A 49 3.36 -0.01 1.93
N THR A 50 2.43 0.88 1.54
CA THR A 50 2.74 2.30 1.37
C THR A 50 3.01 2.99 2.71
N ILE A 51 2.20 2.67 3.72
CA ILE A 51 2.41 3.19 5.08
C ILE A 51 3.73 2.66 5.65
N ALA A 52 3.98 1.35 5.55
CA ALA A 52 5.21 0.72 6.04
C ALA A 52 6.46 1.29 5.35
N ARG A 53 6.40 1.53 4.03
CA ARG A 53 7.49 2.19 3.31
C ARG A 53 7.75 3.60 3.85
N THR A 54 6.70 4.38 4.10
CA THR A 54 6.84 5.74 4.63
C THR A 54 7.44 5.72 6.03
N GLN A 55 6.99 4.80 6.90
CA GLN A 55 7.57 4.60 8.23
C GLN A 55 9.07 4.25 8.16
N ALA A 56 9.47 3.38 7.22
CA ALA A 56 10.88 3.02 7.04
C ALA A 56 11.74 4.21 6.58
N ILE A 57 11.22 5.07 5.69
CA ILE A 57 11.91 6.29 5.26
C ILE A 57 12.11 7.23 6.45
N VAL A 58 11.05 7.52 7.20
CA VAL A 58 11.10 8.41 8.38
C VAL A 58 12.08 7.88 9.42
N ALA A 59 12.07 6.58 9.70
CA ALA A 59 13.01 5.96 10.62
C ALA A 59 14.47 6.07 10.10
N GLY A 60 14.67 5.94 8.79
CA GLY A 60 15.94 6.18 8.12
C GLY A 60 16.43 7.62 8.34
N ASP A 61 15.58 8.60 8.05
CA ASP A 61 15.91 10.02 8.14
C ASP A 61 16.23 10.45 9.58
N VAL A 62 15.53 9.88 10.57
CA VAL A 62 15.87 10.09 11.99
C VAL A 62 17.23 9.49 12.32
N LYS A 63 17.54 8.31 11.79
CA LYS A 63 18.79 7.60 12.05
C LYS A 63 19.99 8.30 11.39
N THR A 64 19.82 8.85 10.20
CA THR A 64 20.87 9.60 9.46
C THR A 64 21.02 11.04 9.96
N GLY A 65 20.01 11.55 10.69
CA GLY A 65 19.99 12.92 11.20
C GLY A 65 19.36 13.94 10.25
N ASP A 66 18.82 13.49 9.11
CA ASP A 66 18.08 14.32 8.16
C ASP A 66 16.74 14.79 8.73
N LEU A 67 16.19 14.04 9.69
CA LEU A 67 14.99 14.40 10.45
C LEU A 67 15.30 14.42 11.95
N SER A 68 14.91 15.50 12.64
CA SER A 68 15.08 15.54 14.10
C SER A 68 14.24 14.45 14.78
N ALA A 69 14.77 13.82 15.83
CA ALA A 69 14.07 12.74 16.54
C ALA A 69 12.68 13.16 17.04
N ALA A 70 12.53 14.40 17.52
CA ALA A 70 11.24 14.92 17.99
C ALA A 70 10.19 15.03 16.85
N VAL A 71 10.61 15.43 15.65
CA VAL A 71 9.71 15.46 14.48
C VAL A 71 9.42 14.03 14.01
N GLY A 72 10.42 13.17 14.01
CA GLY A 72 10.26 11.74 13.72
C GLY A 72 9.21 11.07 14.59
N THR A 73 9.24 11.28 15.91
CA THR A 73 8.23 10.72 16.84
C THR A 73 6.82 11.21 16.50
N ARG A 74 6.65 12.51 16.21
CA ARG A 74 5.34 13.07 15.85
C ARG A 74 4.83 12.53 14.51
N PHE A 75 5.72 12.40 13.54
CA PHE A 75 5.37 11.86 12.24
C PHE A 75 5.02 10.37 12.34
N SER A 76 5.80 9.57 13.06
CA SER A 76 5.48 8.16 13.32
C SER A 76 4.11 7.99 13.97
N ALA A 77 3.76 8.82 14.96
CA ALA A 77 2.43 8.79 15.57
C ALA A 77 1.27 9.09 14.60
N ASP A 78 1.50 9.95 13.59
CA ASP A 78 0.51 10.19 12.54
C ASP A 78 0.43 9.01 11.55
N LEU A 79 1.57 8.37 11.25
CA LEU A 79 1.62 7.15 10.42
C LEU A 79 0.94 5.96 11.11
N ASP A 80 1.05 5.85 12.43
CA ASP A 80 0.41 4.78 13.22
C ASP A 80 -1.13 4.89 13.19
N LYS A 81 -1.68 6.11 13.14
CA LYS A 81 -3.12 6.31 12.93
C LYS A 81 -3.57 5.81 11.56
N ALA A 82 -2.79 6.11 10.52
CA ALA A 82 -3.04 5.61 9.18
C ALA A 82 -2.94 4.07 9.15
N ALA A 83 -1.94 3.49 9.81
CA ALA A 83 -1.76 2.05 9.93
C ALA A 83 -2.93 1.38 10.68
N GLY A 84 -3.43 2.01 11.74
CA GLY A 84 -4.60 1.53 12.49
C GLY A 84 -5.87 1.55 11.65
N ALA A 85 -6.11 2.61 10.87
CA ALA A 85 -7.22 2.66 9.92
C ALA A 85 -7.09 1.58 8.83
N CYS A 86 -5.87 1.35 8.35
CA CYS A 86 -5.55 0.32 7.36
C CYS A 86 -5.84 -1.09 7.89
N ALA A 87 -5.34 -1.41 9.08
CA ALA A 87 -5.57 -2.70 9.75
C ALA A 87 -7.06 -2.95 10.05
N ALA A 88 -7.85 -1.88 10.19
CA ALA A 88 -9.30 -1.96 10.36
C ALA A 88 -10.08 -2.05 9.03
N GLY A 89 -9.40 -2.20 7.88
CA GLY A 89 -10.02 -2.29 6.55
C GLY A 89 -10.55 -0.96 6.00
N ARG A 90 -10.22 0.18 6.63
CA ARG A 90 -10.64 1.52 6.18
C ARG A 90 -9.58 2.13 5.26
N GLU A 91 -9.36 1.49 4.12
CA GLU A 91 -8.29 1.81 3.15
C GLU A 91 -8.31 3.29 2.69
N GLY A 92 -9.49 3.83 2.39
CA GLY A 92 -9.64 5.22 1.93
C GLY A 92 -9.25 6.24 3.01
N GLU A 93 -9.67 5.99 4.25
CA GLU A 93 -9.28 6.81 5.40
C GLU A 93 -7.77 6.71 5.67
N ALA A 94 -7.22 5.50 5.65
CA ALA A 94 -5.80 5.26 5.84
C ALA A 94 -4.95 6.02 4.81
N THR A 95 -5.36 6.00 3.54
CA THR A 95 -4.66 6.71 2.46
C THR A 95 -4.78 8.23 2.63
N SER A 96 -5.95 8.73 3.03
CA SER A 96 -6.15 10.15 3.33
C SER A 96 -5.26 10.60 4.49
N LEU A 97 -5.24 9.86 5.60
CA LEU A 97 -4.40 10.13 6.76
C LEU A 97 -2.91 10.10 6.41
N LEU A 98 -2.48 9.11 5.62
CA LEU A 98 -1.10 9.03 5.14
C LEU A 98 -0.73 10.26 4.30
N SER A 99 -1.56 10.63 3.33
CA SER A 99 -1.30 11.79 2.46
C SER A 99 -1.25 13.10 3.26
N ALA A 100 -2.13 13.25 4.25
CA ALA A 100 -2.15 14.41 5.14
C ALA A 100 -0.90 14.47 6.02
N ALA A 101 -0.47 13.34 6.58
CA ALA A 101 0.76 13.25 7.35
C ALA A 101 1.97 13.62 6.48
N LYS A 102 2.12 12.99 5.31
CA LYS A 102 3.19 13.30 4.36
C LYS A 102 3.24 14.79 4.01
N ALA A 103 2.08 15.41 3.72
CA ALA A 103 2.00 16.83 3.41
C ALA A 103 2.44 17.75 4.57
N ARG A 104 2.13 17.40 5.83
CA ARG A 104 2.53 18.19 7.02
C ARG A 104 4.04 18.21 7.24
N TYR A 105 4.71 17.10 6.92
CA TYR A 105 6.15 16.93 7.15
C TYR A 105 7.00 17.10 5.88
N GLY A 106 6.39 17.47 4.75
CA GLY A 106 7.10 17.77 3.50
C GLY A 106 7.42 16.54 2.62
N TYR A 107 6.86 15.38 2.93
CA TYR A 107 7.01 14.15 2.13
C TYR A 107 5.95 14.13 1.01
N ARG A 108 6.30 13.64 -0.18
CA ARG A 108 5.40 13.53 -1.35
C ARG A 108 5.28 12.09 -1.81
#